data_AF-F0Q2J6-F1
#
_entry.id   AF-F0Q2J6-F1
#
_cell.length_a   1.000
_cell.length_b   1.000
_cell.length_c   1.000
_cell.angle_alpha   90.00
_cell.angle_beta   90.00
_cell.angle_gamma   90.00
#
_symmetry.space_group_name_H-M   'P 1'
#
loop_
_entity.id
_entity.type
_entity.pdbx_description
1 polymer ?
#
loop_
_entity_poly.entity_id
_entity_poly.type
_entity_poly.pdbx_seq_one_letter_code
_entity_poly.pdbx_strand_id
1 'polypeptide(L)'
;MESDEFIPLSALQHYLYCPRQCALIHVEQLWAESRHTAEGRLLHEQADKPRGERRRGVRTATALPLVHAGLHISGIADVVEFHETPHGEQAFPVEYKRGRPKAHRADEVQLCAQALCLEDMLDQAVPHGALFYGATRRRTDVAFDAELRRLTQDTIAATRAMLDAGITPTADYSPRRCDACSLIDLCGPRLLQRRTSVNAWLARQLKVDRDEGINDDHEDGGGAQACGGN
;
A
#
# COMPACT_ATOMS: atom_id res chain seq x y z
N MET A 1 13.75 -18.13 9.79
CA MET A 1 14.28 -16.87 9.25
C MET A 1 14.41 -17.05 7.74
N GLU A 2 13.28 -17.14 7.04
CA GLU A 2 13.24 -17.50 5.60
C GLU A 2 12.42 -16.48 4.78
N SER A 3 11.86 -15.45 5.43
CA SER A 3 10.98 -14.44 4.83
C SER A 3 11.67 -13.14 4.43
N ASP A 4 12.90 -12.87 4.90
CA ASP A 4 13.60 -11.61 4.62
C ASP A 4 14.33 -11.61 3.27
N GLU A 5 14.48 -12.78 2.63
CA GLU A 5 15.21 -12.91 1.37
C GLU A 5 14.36 -12.51 0.15
N PHE A 6 13.04 -12.69 0.21
CA PHE A 6 12.15 -12.48 -0.92
C PHE A 6 11.22 -11.29 -0.74
N ILE A 7 11.14 -10.41 -1.75
CA ILE A 7 10.13 -9.36 -1.78
C ILE A 7 8.76 -10.00 -2.05
N PRO A 8 7.74 -9.76 -1.20
CA PRO A 8 6.38 -10.17 -1.50
C PRO A 8 5.88 -9.50 -2.80
N LEU A 9 5.24 -10.25 -3.70
CA LEU A 9 4.69 -9.70 -4.95
C LEU A 9 3.74 -8.51 -4.71
N SER A 10 2.99 -8.52 -3.60
CA SER A 10 2.12 -7.41 -3.19
C SER A 10 2.90 -6.14 -2.81
N ALA A 11 4.16 -6.25 -2.36
CA ALA A 11 5.01 -5.10 -2.05
C ALA A 11 5.29 -4.24 -3.29
N LEU A 12 5.38 -4.84 -4.48
CA LEU A 12 5.59 -4.10 -5.73
C LEU A 12 4.38 -3.20 -6.04
N GLN A 13 3.17 -3.72 -5.82
CA GLN A 13 1.95 -2.94 -5.94
C GLN A 13 1.90 -1.81 -4.91
N HIS A 14 2.23 -2.11 -3.65
CA HIS A 14 2.27 -1.12 -2.57
C HIS A 14 3.29 -0.02 -2.86
N TYR A 15 4.49 -0.38 -3.34
CA TYR A 15 5.55 0.57 -3.64
C TYR A 15 5.13 1.52 -4.77
N LEU A 16 4.64 0.98 -5.87
CA LEU A 16 4.21 1.81 -7.01
C LEU A 16 2.98 2.67 -6.68
N TYR A 17 2.11 2.20 -5.79
CA TYR A 17 1.04 3.04 -5.26
C TYR A 17 1.59 4.18 -4.39
N CYS A 18 2.42 3.85 -3.41
CA CYS A 18 3.06 4.81 -2.50
C CYS A 18 4.24 4.15 -1.77
N PRO A 19 5.49 4.62 -1.95
CA PRO A 19 6.65 4.09 -1.24
C PRO A 19 6.48 4.11 0.29
N ARG A 20 5.87 5.19 0.83
CA ARG A 20 5.54 5.24 2.26
C ARG A 20 4.51 4.19 2.68
N GLN A 21 3.49 3.90 1.88
CA GLN A 21 2.55 2.83 2.21
C GLN A 21 3.28 1.47 2.23
N CYS A 22 4.14 1.22 1.25
CA CYS A 22 4.94 0.00 1.19
C CYS A 22 5.82 -0.15 2.44
N ALA A 23 6.54 0.90 2.85
CA ALA A 23 7.34 0.88 4.06
C ALA A 23 6.51 0.68 5.33
N LEU A 24 5.35 1.34 5.47
CA LEU A 24 4.46 1.13 6.62
C LEU A 24 3.97 -0.32 6.73
N ILE A 25 3.79 -1.02 5.59
CA ILE A 25 3.35 -2.42 5.56
C ILE A 25 4.52 -3.37 5.82
N HIS A 26 5.63 -3.19 5.12
CA HIS A 26 6.70 -4.21 5.00
C HIS A 26 7.94 -3.90 5.84
N VAL A 27 8.18 -2.64 6.20
CA VAL A 27 9.26 -2.24 7.13
C VAL A 27 8.70 -2.13 8.55
N GLU A 28 7.66 -1.33 8.72
CA GLU A 28 7.09 -1.01 10.04
C GLU A 28 6.05 -2.05 10.52
N GLN A 29 5.66 -3.01 9.66
CA GLN A 29 4.73 -4.10 9.97
C GLN A 29 3.34 -3.64 10.49
N LEU A 30 2.93 -2.39 10.24
CA LEU A 30 1.70 -1.78 10.79
C LEU A 30 0.40 -2.39 10.24
N TRP A 31 0.48 -3.16 9.15
CA TRP A 31 -0.67 -3.84 8.58
C TRP A 31 -0.90 -5.25 9.15
N ALA A 32 0.14 -5.88 9.72
CA ALA A 32 0.01 -7.19 10.35
C ALA A 32 -0.95 -7.16 11.57
N GLU A 33 -1.02 -6.03 12.27
CA GLU A 33 -1.80 -5.92 13.51
C GLU A 33 -3.27 -5.49 13.31
N SER A 34 -3.62 -4.82 12.19
CA SER A 34 -4.86 -4.03 12.12
C SER A 34 -6.00 -4.55 11.22
N ARG A 35 -5.80 -5.55 10.34
CA ARG A 35 -6.77 -5.77 9.25
C ARG A 35 -7.10 -7.19 8.78
N HIS A 36 -6.80 -8.20 9.57
CA HIS A 36 -7.22 -9.56 9.27
C HIS A 36 -8.73 -9.85 9.50
N THR A 37 -9.57 -8.85 9.74
CA THR A 37 -10.99 -9.04 10.02
C THR A 37 -11.87 -8.99 8.75
N ALA A 38 -12.25 -10.20 8.34
CA ALA A 38 -13.45 -10.58 7.59
C ALA A 38 -13.51 -10.30 6.09
N GLU A 39 -13.27 -9.07 5.63
CA GLU A 39 -13.65 -8.78 4.25
C GLU A 39 -12.67 -9.38 3.25
N GLY A 40 -11.38 -9.03 3.27
CA GLY A 40 -10.30 -9.52 2.38
C GLY A 40 -10.33 -11.03 2.14
N ARG A 41 -10.56 -11.77 3.23
CA ARG A 41 -10.66 -13.23 3.24
C ARG A 41 -11.78 -13.76 2.37
N LEU A 42 -13.01 -13.23 2.34
CA LEU A 42 -14.10 -13.91 1.64
C LEU A 42 -13.92 -14.08 0.11
N LEU A 43 -13.16 -13.20 -0.56
CA LEU A 43 -12.82 -13.36 -2.00
C LEU A 43 -11.58 -14.26 -2.18
N HIS A 44 -10.61 -14.18 -1.27
CA HIS A 44 -9.45 -15.07 -1.30
C HIS A 44 -9.82 -16.48 -0.81
N GLU A 45 -10.75 -16.68 0.13
CA GLU A 45 -11.16 -17.98 0.69
C GLU A 45 -11.71 -18.97 -0.35
N GLN A 46 -12.22 -18.46 -1.48
CA GLN A 46 -12.58 -19.29 -2.64
C GLN A 46 -11.36 -19.67 -3.53
N ALA A 47 -10.32 -18.85 -3.55
CA ALA A 47 -9.06 -19.06 -4.27
C ALA A 47 -7.96 -19.73 -3.41
N ASP A 48 -7.97 -19.51 -2.08
CA ASP A 48 -6.95 -19.84 -1.06
C ASP A 48 -6.82 -21.33 -0.79
N LYS A 49 -7.77 -22.14 -1.27
CA LYS A 49 -7.67 -23.60 -1.20
C LYS A 49 -6.96 -24.06 -2.46
N PRO A 50 -5.72 -24.61 -2.39
CA PRO A 50 -5.06 -25.15 -3.55
C PRO A 50 -5.94 -26.22 -4.18
N ARG A 51 -6.47 -25.94 -5.36
CA ARG A 51 -7.33 -26.88 -6.08
C ARG A 51 -6.98 -26.82 -7.57
N GLY A 52 -6.62 -27.99 -8.10
CA GLY A 52 -6.61 -28.22 -9.55
C GLY A 52 -8.02 -28.61 -9.98
N GLU A 53 -8.67 -27.79 -10.80
CA GLU A 53 -9.99 -28.12 -11.37
C GLU A 53 -9.99 -27.80 -12.87
N ARG A 54 -10.68 -28.62 -13.68
CA ARG A 54 -11.00 -28.26 -15.07
C ARG A 54 -12.30 -27.48 -15.07
N ARG A 55 -12.22 -26.16 -15.26
CA ARG A 55 -13.40 -25.30 -15.36
C ARG A 55 -13.64 -24.94 -16.82
N ARG A 56 -14.79 -25.34 -17.37
CA ARG A 56 -15.16 -25.11 -18.79
C ARG A 56 -14.09 -25.60 -19.78
N GLY A 57 -13.41 -26.70 -19.46
CA GLY A 57 -12.35 -27.28 -20.29
C GLY A 57 -10.94 -26.73 -20.04
N VAL A 58 -10.79 -25.61 -19.33
CA VAL A 58 -9.48 -25.02 -18.99
C VAL A 58 -9.02 -25.56 -17.64
N ARG A 59 -7.77 -26.00 -17.55
CA ARG A 59 -7.17 -26.41 -16.27
C ARG A 59 -6.84 -25.15 -15.46
N THR A 60 -7.24 -25.14 -14.19
CA THR A 60 -7.05 -23.99 -13.30
C THR A 60 -6.38 -24.44 -12.01
N ALA A 61 -5.39 -23.67 -11.57
CA ALA A 61 -4.82 -23.77 -10.23
C ALA A 61 -5.18 -22.49 -9.44
N THR A 62 -5.52 -22.63 -8.17
CA THR A 62 -5.83 -21.51 -7.29
C THR A 62 -4.87 -21.47 -6.11
N ALA A 63 -4.58 -20.27 -5.59
CA ALA A 63 -3.58 -20.04 -4.55
C ALA A 63 -2.24 -20.73 -4.84
N LEU A 64 -1.76 -20.57 -6.06
CA LEU A 64 -0.51 -21.16 -6.51
C LEU A 64 0.67 -20.38 -5.90
N PRO A 65 1.54 -20.99 -5.08
CA PRO A 65 2.75 -20.35 -4.63
C PRO A 65 3.67 -20.07 -5.81
N LEU A 66 4.21 -18.85 -5.86
CA LEU A 66 5.10 -18.38 -6.91
C LEU A 66 6.41 -17.92 -6.30
N VAL A 67 7.52 -18.29 -6.94
CA VAL A 67 8.87 -17.88 -6.57
C VAL A 67 9.65 -17.60 -7.84
N HIS A 68 10.43 -16.54 -7.83
CA HIS A 68 11.50 -16.32 -8.80
C HIS A 68 12.79 -16.08 -8.04
N ALA A 69 13.67 -17.07 -8.03
CA ALA A 69 14.92 -17.03 -7.26
C ALA A 69 15.87 -15.94 -7.76
N GLY A 70 16.02 -15.80 -9.09
CA GLY A 70 16.90 -14.78 -9.67
C GLY A 70 16.49 -13.34 -9.34
N LEU A 71 15.19 -13.04 -9.33
CA LEU A 71 14.67 -11.72 -8.94
C LEU A 71 14.41 -11.59 -7.44
N HIS A 72 14.54 -12.68 -6.67
CA HIS A 72 14.27 -12.74 -5.24
C HIS A 72 12.89 -12.14 -4.89
N ILE A 73 11.86 -12.56 -5.63
CA ILE A 73 10.45 -12.21 -5.38
C ILE A 73 9.61 -13.47 -5.16
N SER A 74 8.60 -13.39 -4.29
CA SER A 74 7.70 -14.51 -4.02
C SER A 74 6.31 -14.06 -3.61
N GLY A 75 5.32 -14.94 -3.76
CA GLY A 75 3.95 -14.65 -3.36
C GLY A 75 3.00 -15.77 -3.74
N ILE A 76 1.71 -15.47 -3.75
CA ILE A 76 0.66 -16.40 -4.13
C ILE A 76 -0.13 -15.76 -5.27
N ALA A 77 -0.33 -16.50 -6.36
CA ALA A 77 -1.29 -16.11 -7.39
C ALA A 77 -2.68 -16.61 -7.01
N ASP A 78 -3.68 -15.74 -7.11
CA ASP A 78 -5.08 -16.09 -6.83
C ASP A 78 -5.52 -17.26 -7.72
N VAL A 79 -5.36 -17.10 -9.04
CA VAL A 79 -5.75 -18.08 -10.04
C VAL A 79 -4.74 -18.09 -11.19
N VAL A 80 -4.38 -19.28 -11.66
CA VAL A 80 -3.62 -19.49 -12.90
C VAL A 80 -4.42 -20.42 -13.81
N GLU A 81 -4.82 -19.90 -14.96
CA GLU A 81 -5.46 -20.64 -16.03
C GLU A 81 -4.38 -21.25 -16.94
N PHE A 82 -4.51 -22.51 -17.33
CA PHE A 82 -3.62 -23.20 -18.26
C PHE A 82 -4.39 -23.48 -19.55
N HIS A 83 -4.13 -22.66 -20.58
CA HIS A 83 -4.83 -22.74 -21.86
C HIS A 83 -4.08 -23.64 -22.84
N GLU A 84 -4.81 -24.49 -23.56
CA GLU A 84 -4.21 -25.32 -24.61
C GLU A 84 -3.70 -24.45 -25.77
N THR A 85 -2.46 -24.67 -26.18
CA THR A 85 -1.83 -24.07 -27.36
C THR A 85 -1.20 -25.17 -28.22
N PRO A 86 -0.81 -24.90 -29.48
CA PRO A 86 -0.08 -25.86 -30.31
C PRO A 86 1.22 -26.37 -29.70
N HIS A 87 1.78 -25.66 -28.71
CA HIS A 87 3.05 -25.97 -28.06
C HIS A 87 2.88 -26.56 -26.64
N GLY A 88 1.65 -26.91 -26.25
CA GLY A 88 1.30 -27.38 -24.90
C GLY A 88 0.41 -26.39 -24.16
N GLU A 89 0.20 -26.61 -22.86
CA GLU A 89 -0.56 -25.67 -22.03
C GLU A 89 0.27 -24.41 -21.77
N GLN A 90 -0.35 -23.23 -21.83
CA GLN A 90 0.26 -21.94 -21.49
C GLN A 90 -0.41 -21.33 -20.27
N ALA A 91 0.40 -20.98 -19.27
CA ALA A 91 -0.06 -20.31 -18.07
C ALA A 91 -0.57 -18.90 -18.35
N PHE A 92 -1.64 -18.52 -17.66
CA PHE A 92 -2.30 -17.23 -17.74
C PHE A 92 -2.76 -16.82 -16.33
N PRO A 93 -2.02 -15.93 -15.65
CA PRO A 93 -2.38 -15.50 -14.31
C PRO A 93 -3.62 -14.60 -14.33
N VAL A 94 -4.50 -14.80 -13.35
CA VAL A 94 -5.70 -13.99 -13.12
C VAL A 94 -5.71 -13.50 -11.68
N GLU A 95 -5.54 -12.20 -11.50
CA GLU A 95 -5.47 -11.53 -10.19
C GLU A 95 -6.82 -10.87 -9.86
N TYR A 96 -7.36 -11.17 -8.68
CA TYR A 96 -8.65 -10.66 -8.23
C TYR A 96 -8.49 -9.37 -7.42
N LYS A 97 -9.14 -8.31 -7.87
CA LYS A 97 -9.17 -7.02 -7.17
C LYS A 97 -10.59 -6.70 -6.72
N ARG A 98 -10.72 -6.25 -5.46
CA ARG A 98 -12.02 -5.85 -4.90
C ARG A 98 -12.57 -4.57 -5.50
N GLY A 99 -11.67 -3.60 -5.66
CA GLY A 99 -12.01 -2.23 -6.01
C GLY A 99 -12.31 -2.04 -7.49
N ARG A 100 -12.25 -0.77 -7.92
CA ARG A 100 -12.30 -0.39 -9.34
C ARG A 100 -10.86 -0.29 -9.87
N PRO A 101 -10.67 -0.35 -11.21
CA PRO A 101 -9.39 -0.04 -11.83
C PRO A 101 -8.83 1.27 -11.29
N LYS A 102 -7.55 1.26 -10.89
CA LYS A 102 -6.85 2.44 -10.43
C LYS A 102 -6.18 3.14 -11.63
N ALA A 103 -5.94 4.44 -11.54
CA ALA A 103 -5.33 5.23 -12.62
C ALA A 103 -3.83 4.94 -12.85
N HIS A 104 -3.19 4.20 -11.93
CA HIS A 104 -1.78 3.85 -12.00
C HIS A 104 -1.63 2.33 -12.26
N ARG A 105 -0.51 1.94 -12.87
CA ARG A 105 -0.23 0.58 -13.33
C ARG A 105 0.18 -0.40 -12.22
N ALA A 106 -0.16 -0.15 -10.95
CA ALA A 106 0.40 -0.94 -9.84
C ALA A 106 -0.16 -2.36 -9.77
N ASP A 107 -1.44 -2.54 -10.12
CA ASP A 107 -2.03 -3.87 -10.22
C ASP A 107 -1.43 -4.64 -11.41
N GLU A 108 -1.14 -3.95 -12.53
CA GLU A 108 -0.45 -4.54 -13.70
C GLU A 108 0.98 -4.98 -13.37
N VAL A 109 1.73 -4.19 -12.61
CA VAL A 109 3.09 -4.55 -12.17
C VAL A 109 3.09 -5.79 -11.29
N GLN A 110 2.15 -5.90 -10.34
CA GLN A 110 2.02 -7.11 -9.52
C GLN A 110 1.70 -8.34 -10.37
N LEU A 111 0.75 -8.21 -11.30
CA LEU A 111 0.36 -9.28 -12.20
C LEU A 111 1.51 -9.67 -13.16
N CYS A 112 2.27 -8.70 -13.66
CA CYS A 112 3.45 -8.97 -14.49
C CYS A 112 4.55 -9.67 -13.68
N ALA A 113 4.75 -9.31 -12.43
CA ALA A 113 5.68 -10.01 -11.55
C ALA A 113 5.28 -11.48 -11.30
N GLN A 114 3.97 -11.77 -11.18
CA GLN A 114 3.47 -13.16 -11.16
C GLN A 114 3.82 -13.91 -12.46
N ALA A 115 3.67 -13.25 -13.61
CA ALA A 115 4.05 -13.83 -14.90
C ALA A 115 5.55 -14.14 -14.98
N LEU A 116 6.42 -13.25 -14.50
CA LEU A 116 7.87 -13.51 -14.42
C LEU A 116 8.19 -14.74 -13.55
N CYS A 117 7.51 -14.92 -12.42
CA CYS A 117 7.67 -16.13 -11.61
C CYS A 117 7.19 -17.39 -12.35
N LEU A 118 6.04 -17.32 -13.03
CA LEU A 118 5.54 -18.44 -13.81
C LEU A 118 6.50 -18.82 -14.95
N GLU A 119 7.10 -17.83 -15.62
CA GLU A 119 8.11 -18.04 -16.65
C GLU A 119 9.34 -18.78 -16.10
N ASP A 120 9.88 -18.35 -14.96
CA ASP A 120 11.02 -18.99 -14.28
C ASP A 120 10.69 -20.42 -13.82
N MET A 121 9.48 -20.64 -13.30
CA MET A 121 9.05 -21.93 -12.76
C MET A 121 8.70 -22.97 -13.83
N LEU A 122 8.19 -22.52 -14.98
CA LEU A 122 7.65 -23.40 -16.03
C LEU A 122 8.54 -23.50 -17.26
N ASP A 123 9.61 -22.69 -17.34
CA ASP A 123 10.47 -22.54 -18.52
C ASP A 123 9.64 -22.25 -19.80
N GLN A 124 8.62 -21.39 -19.65
CA GLN A 124 7.66 -21.08 -20.71
C GLN A 124 7.23 -19.62 -20.66
N ALA A 125 7.16 -18.97 -21.83
CA ALA A 125 6.70 -17.59 -21.94
C ALA A 125 5.23 -17.43 -21.49
N VAL A 126 4.99 -16.38 -20.68
CA VAL A 126 3.67 -15.95 -20.22
C VAL A 126 3.46 -14.53 -20.75
N PRO A 127 2.85 -14.36 -21.94
CA PRO A 127 2.74 -13.05 -22.59
C PRO A 127 1.54 -12.22 -22.12
N HIS A 128 0.54 -12.85 -21.47
CA HIS A 128 -0.69 -12.19 -21.05
C HIS A 128 -1.20 -12.72 -19.72
N GLY A 129 -2.00 -11.90 -19.04
CA GLY A 129 -2.78 -12.26 -17.87
C GLY A 129 -4.05 -11.40 -17.80
N ALA A 130 -4.80 -11.49 -16.70
CA ALA A 130 -5.96 -10.64 -16.51
C ALA A 130 -6.11 -10.10 -15.08
N LEU A 131 -6.67 -8.91 -14.98
CA LEU A 131 -7.18 -8.33 -13.74
C LEU A 131 -8.70 -8.50 -13.68
N PHE A 132 -9.20 -9.11 -12.62
CA PHE A 132 -10.64 -9.26 -12.39
C PHE A 132 -11.10 -8.34 -11.25
N TYR A 133 -11.84 -7.29 -11.60
CA TYR A 133 -12.38 -6.33 -10.63
C TYR A 133 -13.78 -6.73 -10.17
N GLY A 134 -13.89 -7.24 -8.92
CA GLY A 134 -15.11 -7.79 -8.34
C GLY A 134 -16.27 -6.81 -8.25
N ALA A 135 -16.01 -5.55 -7.86
CA ALA A 135 -17.07 -4.52 -7.76
C ALA A 135 -17.72 -4.20 -9.11
N THR A 136 -16.96 -4.26 -10.21
CA THR A 136 -17.46 -4.00 -11.56
C THR A 136 -17.74 -5.28 -12.35
N ARG A 137 -17.43 -6.46 -11.79
CA ARG A 137 -17.43 -7.77 -12.46
C ARG A 137 -16.72 -7.75 -13.81
N ARG A 138 -15.63 -6.98 -13.91
CA ARG A 138 -14.93 -6.71 -15.18
C ARG A 138 -13.58 -7.43 -15.19
N ARG A 139 -13.39 -8.29 -16.18
CA ARG A 139 -12.08 -8.84 -16.56
C ARG A 139 -11.41 -7.88 -17.53
N THR A 140 -10.16 -7.55 -17.28
CA THR A 140 -9.33 -6.71 -18.15
C THR A 140 -8.08 -7.49 -18.47
N ASP A 141 -7.88 -7.80 -19.75
CA ASP A 141 -6.69 -8.50 -20.20
C ASP A 141 -5.50 -7.53 -20.21
N VAL A 142 -4.34 -8.03 -19.80
CA VAL A 142 -3.09 -7.28 -19.70
C VAL A 142 -2.04 -8.00 -20.53
N ALA A 143 -1.46 -7.29 -21.50
CA ALA A 143 -0.29 -7.75 -22.24
C ALA A 143 0.98 -7.39 -21.46
N PHE A 144 1.89 -8.34 -21.28
CA PHE A 144 3.17 -8.12 -20.63
C PHE A 144 4.21 -7.69 -21.65
N ASP A 145 4.00 -6.49 -22.21
CA ASP A 145 4.91 -5.86 -23.16
C ASP A 145 6.25 -5.45 -22.51
N ALA A 146 7.19 -5.00 -23.36
CA ALA A 146 8.52 -4.59 -22.90
C ALA A 146 8.48 -3.40 -21.92
N GLU A 147 7.49 -2.51 -22.03
CA GLU A 147 7.36 -1.36 -21.14
C GLU A 147 6.95 -1.80 -19.73
N LEU A 148 5.92 -2.65 -19.63
CA LEU A 148 5.44 -3.18 -18.36
C LEU A 148 6.48 -4.05 -17.69
N ARG A 149 7.20 -4.87 -18.46
CA ARG A 149 8.30 -5.69 -17.93
C ARG A 149 9.42 -4.84 -17.36
N ARG A 150 9.84 -3.79 -18.08
CA ARG A 150 10.84 -2.84 -17.59
C ARG A 150 10.37 -2.14 -16.32
N LEU A 151 9.15 -1.59 -16.32
CA LEU A 151 8.56 -0.95 -15.14
C LEU A 151 8.51 -1.91 -13.94
N THR A 152 8.19 -3.18 -14.17
CA THR A 152 8.15 -4.21 -13.13
C THR A 152 9.55 -4.47 -12.55
N GLN A 153 10.56 -4.63 -13.40
CA GLN A 153 11.96 -4.81 -12.97
C GLN A 153 12.49 -3.59 -12.21
N ASP A 154 12.23 -2.37 -12.72
CA ASP A 154 12.60 -1.13 -12.04
C ASP A 154 11.91 -1.02 -10.66
N THR A 155 10.64 -1.42 -10.58
CA THR A 155 9.88 -1.45 -9.32
C THR A 155 10.45 -2.47 -8.34
N ILE A 156 10.88 -3.64 -8.80
CA ILE A 156 11.55 -4.65 -7.96
C ILE A 156 12.83 -4.06 -7.36
N ALA A 157 13.70 -3.47 -8.20
CA ALA A 157 14.95 -2.88 -7.74
C ALA A 157 14.72 -1.74 -6.73
N ALA A 158 13.76 -0.84 -7.01
CA ALA A 158 13.45 0.28 -6.13
C ALA A 158 12.80 -0.17 -4.80
N THR A 159 11.93 -1.18 -4.86
CA THR A 159 11.32 -1.78 -3.67
C THR A 159 12.39 -2.43 -2.80
N ARG A 160 13.30 -3.22 -3.39
CA ARG A 160 14.43 -3.84 -2.69
C ARG A 160 15.27 -2.80 -1.96
N ALA A 161 15.74 -1.78 -2.67
CA ALA A 161 16.58 -0.73 -2.10
C ALA A 161 15.92 -0.04 -0.89
N MET A 162 14.60 0.17 -0.94
CA MET A 162 13.86 0.76 0.18
C MET A 162 13.74 -0.19 1.37
N LEU A 163 13.44 -1.47 1.13
CA LEU A 163 13.32 -2.47 2.20
C LEU A 163 14.67 -2.73 2.87
N ASP A 164 15.74 -2.89 2.09
CA ASP A 164 17.11 -3.12 2.59
C ASP A 164 17.61 -1.92 3.42
N ALA A 165 17.22 -0.70 3.04
CA ALA A 165 17.55 0.49 3.81
C ALA A 165 16.77 0.58 5.14
N GLY A 166 15.62 -0.10 5.26
CA GLY A 166 14.74 -0.01 6.42
C GLY A 166 14.19 1.40 6.67
N ILE A 167 14.13 2.26 5.65
CA ILE A 167 13.71 3.66 5.78
C ILE A 167 12.25 3.79 5.37
N THR A 168 11.44 4.40 6.24
CA THR A 168 10.08 4.84 5.92
C THR A 168 10.10 6.26 5.33
N PRO A 169 9.78 6.44 4.03
CA PRO A 169 9.76 7.76 3.40
C PRO A 169 8.78 8.72 4.10
N THR A 170 9.09 10.01 4.13
CA THR A 170 8.22 11.03 4.74
C THR A 170 6.85 11.09 4.06
N ALA A 171 5.82 11.48 4.81
CA ALA A 171 4.48 11.59 4.25
C ALA A 171 4.35 12.77 3.29
N ASP A 172 3.79 12.49 2.11
CA ASP A 172 3.36 13.49 1.15
C ASP A 172 1.87 13.28 0.82
N TYR A 173 1.03 14.16 1.34
CA TYR A 173 -0.42 14.05 1.17
C TYR A 173 -0.80 14.44 -0.26
N SER A 174 -1.49 13.53 -0.93
CA SER A 174 -2.10 13.75 -2.24
C SER A 174 -3.54 13.24 -2.20
N PRO A 175 -4.57 14.09 -2.40
CA PRO A 175 -5.97 13.67 -2.32
C PRO A 175 -6.28 12.46 -3.23
N ARG A 176 -5.76 12.47 -4.46
CA ARG A 176 -5.98 11.41 -5.47
C ARG A 176 -5.51 10.02 -5.01
N ARG A 177 -4.50 9.98 -4.14
CA ARG A 177 -3.91 8.75 -3.62
C ARG A 177 -4.39 8.50 -2.20
N CYS A 178 -4.10 9.42 -1.30
CA CYS A 178 -4.26 9.26 0.14
C CYS A 178 -5.71 9.07 0.58
N ASP A 179 -6.69 9.73 -0.04
CA ASP A 179 -8.10 9.63 0.41
C ASP A 179 -8.69 8.22 0.18
N ALA A 180 -8.11 7.45 -0.75
CA ALA A 180 -8.45 6.06 -0.98
C ALA A 180 -7.44 5.08 -0.33
N CYS A 181 -6.44 5.61 0.40
CA CYS A 181 -5.40 4.79 1.02
C CYS A 181 -5.96 4.10 2.26
N SER A 182 -5.85 2.78 2.28
CA SER A 182 -6.26 1.94 3.40
C SER A 182 -5.51 2.31 4.69
N LEU A 183 -4.29 2.86 4.60
CA LEU A 183 -3.46 3.24 5.73
C LEU A 183 -3.51 4.74 6.06
N ILE A 184 -4.46 5.53 5.54
CA ILE A 184 -4.43 6.99 5.75
C ILE A 184 -4.42 7.37 7.25
N ASP A 185 -5.19 6.67 8.08
CA ASP A 185 -5.30 6.97 9.51
C ASP A 185 -4.00 6.65 10.26
N LEU A 186 -3.40 5.48 9.99
CA LEU A 186 -2.10 5.09 10.57
C LEU A 186 -0.94 5.95 10.02
N CYS A 187 -1.02 6.34 8.75
CA CYS A 187 0.01 7.14 8.08
C CYS A 187 0.03 8.59 8.56
N GLY A 188 -1.14 9.16 8.90
CA GLY A 188 -1.29 10.55 9.37
C GLY A 188 -0.73 11.62 8.41
N PRO A 189 -0.87 11.51 7.08
CA PRO A 189 -0.09 12.33 6.15
C PRO A 189 -0.38 13.82 6.26
N ARG A 190 -1.61 14.22 6.60
CA ARG A 190 -1.99 15.63 6.79
C ARG A 190 -1.35 16.27 8.03
N LEU A 191 -1.10 15.48 9.08
CA LEU A 191 -0.44 15.96 10.29
C LEU A 191 1.06 16.08 10.07
N LEU A 192 1.67 15.06 9.44
CA LEU A 192 3.11 15.01 9.18
C LEU A 192 3.59 15.99 8.11
N GLN A 193 2.75 16.33 7.12
CA GLN A 193 3.11 17.31 6.09
C GLN A 193 3.04 18.76 6.62
N ARG A 194 2.27 19.01 7.68
CA ARG A 194 2.25 20.33 8.35
C ARG A 194 3.57 20.54 9.07
N ARG A 195 4.51 21.20 8.41
CA ARG A 195 5.72 21.80 9.02
C ARG A 195 5.32 22.91 9.98
N THR A 196 4.67 22.59 11.09
CA THR A 196 4.67 23.51 12.23
C THR A 196 5.98 23.25 12.93
N SER A 197 6.93 24.19 12.86
CA SER A 197 8.14 24.03 13.66
C SER A 197 7.71 23.92 15.12
N VAL A 198 8.32 22.98 15.86
CA VAL A 198 8.04 22.80 17.29
C VAL A 198 8.18 24.13 18.02
N ASN A 199 9.14 24.97 17.60
CA ASN A 199 9.31 26.35 18.07
C ASN A 199 8.12 27.26 17.77
N ALA A 200 7.51 27.19 16.58
CA ALA A 200 6.33 28.01 16.23
C ALA A 200 5.04 27.53 16.92
N TRP A 201 4.98 26.27 17.34
CA TRP A 201 3.91 25.74 18.18
C TRP A 201 4.11 26.15 19.66
N LEU A 202 5.32 25.95 20.20
CA LEU A 202 5.72 26.40 21.54
C LEU A 202 5.54 27.91 21.73
N ALA A 203 5.99 28.72 20.78
CA ALA A 203 5.82 30.18 20.83
C ALA A 203 4.34 30.61 20.78
N ARG A 204 3.44 29.76 20.29
CA ARG A 204 2.01 30.02 20.28
C ARG A 204 1.38 29.70 21.63
N GLN A 205 1.77 28.58 22.24
CA GLN A 205 1.35 28.21 23.60
C GLN A 205 1.84 29.22 24.64
N LEU A 206 3.12 29.62 24.58
CA LEU A 206 3.70 30.62 25.50
C LEU A 206 3.12 32.03 25.32
N LYS A 207 2.46 32.33 24.20
CA LYS A 207 1.73 33.60 24.01
C LYS A 207 0.35 33.56 24.66
N VAL A 208 -0.33 32.41 24.66
CA VAL A 208 -1.63 32.23 25.33
C VAL A 208 -1.48 32.44 26.84
N ASP A 209 -0.41 31.90 27.44
CA ASP A 209 -0.13 32.09 28.88
C ASP A 209 0.19 33.54 29.29
N ARG A 210 0.60 34.41 28.34
CA ARG A 210 0.90 35.82 28.63
C ARG A 210 -0.32 36.73 28.58
N ASP A 211 -1.34 36.36 27.82
CA ASP A 211 -2.56 37.16 27.69
C ASP A 211 -3.60 36.81 28.77
N GLU A 212 -3.49 35.66 29.43
CA GLU A 212 -4.34 35.26 30.58
C GLU A 212 -3.80 35.69 31.95
N GLY A 213 -2.59 36.27 32.01
CA GLY A 213 -1.90 36.65 33.26
C GLY A 213 -1.98 38.12 33.67
N ILE A 214 -2.76 38.96 32.99
CA ILE A 214 -2.99 40.37 33.38
C ILE A 214 -4.49 40.59 33.52
N ASN A 215 -5.07 40.05 34.60
CA ASN A 215 -6.29 40.55 35.23
C ASN A 215 -6.35 39.92 36.62
N ASP A 216 -5.73 40.58 37.59
CA ASP A 216 -6.16 40.58 39.00
C ASP A 216 -5.49 41.77 39.72
N ASP A 217 -6.25 42.87 39.78
CA ASP A 217 -6.68 43.55 41.01
C ASP A 217 -5.67 43.79 42.15
N HIS A 218 -5.38 45.08 42.41
CA HIS A 218 -5.64 45.79 43.68
C HIS A 218 -4.67 46.97 43.91
N GLU A 219 -5.22 48.17 44.08
CA GLU A 219 -4.72 49.11 45.09
C GLU A 219 -5.91 49.68 45.88
N ASP A 220 -6.06 49.14 47.08
CA ASP A 220 -6.89 49.64 48.17
C ASP A 220 -6.15 50.76 48.92
N GLY A 221 -6.90 51.80 49.34
CA GLY A 221 -6.76 52.34 50.70
C GLY A 221 -6.05 53.68 50.93
N GLY A 222 -6.85 54.76 51.00
CA GLY A 222 -7.01 55.55 52.24
C GLY A 222 -6.19 56.83 52.45
N GLY A 223 -6.89 57.92 52.84
CA GLY A 223 -6.28 58.98 53.68
C GLY A 223 -6.81 60.42 53.59
N ALA A 224 -7.90 60.72 54.32
CA ALA A 224 -8.16 61.91 55.16
C ALA A 224 -8.19 63.38 54.61
N GLN A 225 -9.40 63.97 54.72
CA GLN A 225 -9.77 65.15 55.57
C GLN A 225 -9.34 66.59 55.20
N ALA A 226 -10.31 67.50 54.95
CA ALA A 226 -10.66 68.67 55.81
C ALA A 226 -11.39 69.85 55.06
N CYS A 227 -12.33 70.49 55.79
CA CYS A 227 -12.89 71.87 55.67
C CYS A 227 -13.78 72.20 54.44
N GLY A 228 -14.88 72.98 54.49
CA GLY A 228 -15.66 73.73 55.49
C GLY A 228 -16.83 74.37 54.70
N GLY A 229 -18.07 74.34 55.20
CA GLY A 229 -18.74 75.52 55.76
C GLY A 229 -19.44 76.41 54.71
N ASN A 230 -20.74 76.18 54.46
CA ASN A 230 -21.88 77.06 54.84
C ASN A 230 -23.18 76.46 54.30
#